data_AF-A0A7X4JVN5-F1
#
_entry.id   AF-A0A7X4JVN5-F1
#
_cell.length_a   1.000
_cell.length_b   1.000
_cell.length_c   1.000
_cell.angle_alpha   90.00
_cell.angle_beta   90.00
_cell.angle_gamma   90.00
#
_symmetry.space_group_name_H-M   'P 1'
#
loop_
_entity.id
_entity.type
_entity.pdbx_description
1 polymer ?
#
loop_
_entity_poly.entity_id
_entity_poly.type
_entity_poly.pdbx_seq_one_letter_code
_entity_poly.pdbx_strand_id
1 'polypeptide(L)' 'MTGDQGDLAHLRDYFTAALELTRREMAAGRSRDEITGTESLPGFEDHVSPFALLSLSGVLGVAYEELAEG' A
#
# COMPACT_ATOMS: atom_id res chain seq x y z
N MET A 1 -22.35 -11.97 3.39
CA MET A 1 -21.92 -11.84 1.98
C MET A 1 -20.45 -12.16 1.92
N THR A 2 -20.03 -12.96 0.95
CA THR A 2 -18.64 -13.11 0.52
C THR A 2 -18.49 -12.38 -0.81
N GLY A 3 -17.33 -11.76 -1.06
CA GLY A 3 -17.05 -10.98 -2.27
C GLY A 3 -16.96 -11.83 -3.55
N ASP A 4 -16.86 -11.15 -4.70
CA ASP A 4 -16.74 -11.76 -6.04
C ASP A 4 -15.31 -11.71 -6.60
N GLN A 5 -15.12 -12.13 -7.85
CA GLN A 5 -13.82 -12.12 -8.52
C GLN A 5 -13.28 -10.69 -8.71
N GLY A 6 -14.16 -9.70 -8.92
CA GLY A 6 -13.80 -8.30 -9.06
C GLY A 6 -13.23 -7.74 -7.76
N ASP A 7 -13.80 -8.11 -6.61
CA ASP A 7 -13.28 -7.73 -5.30
C ASP A 7 -11.85 -8.26 -5.08
N LEU A 8 -11.57 -9.50 -5.50
CA LEU A 8 -10.23 -10.08 -5.43
C LEU A 8 -9.24 -9.38 -6.35
N ALA A 9 -9.67 -9.03 -7.57
CA ALA A 9 -8.83 -8.28 -8.51
C ALA A 9 -8.50 -6.89 -7.98
N HIS A 10 -9.50 -6.19 -7.41
CA HIS A 10 -9.31 -4.88 -6.79
C HIS A 10 -8.29 -4.93 -5.65
N LEU A 11 -8.39 -5.93 -4.75
CA LEU A 11 -7.44 -6.09 -3.65
C LEU A 11 -6.02 -6.42 -4.12
N ARG A 12 -5.88 -7.27 -5.15
CA ARG A 12 -4.58 -7.55 -5.79
C ARG A 12 -3.97 -6.27 -6.36
N ASP A 13 -4.77 -5.49 -7.09
CA ASP A 13 -4.29 -4.28 -7.77
C ASP A 13 -3.89 -3.21 -6.74
N TYR A 14 -4.61 -3.11 -5.62
CA TYR A 14 -4.26 -2.25 -4.49
C TYR A 14 -2.88 -2.59 -3.91
N PHE A 15 -2.64 -3.85 -3.57
CA PHE A 15 -1.33 -4.27 -3.03
C PHE A 15 -0.20 -4.14 -4.06
N THR A 16 -0.50 -4.35 -5.34
CA THR A 16 0.46 -4.10 -6.42
C THR A 16 0.86 -2.62 -6.46
N ALA A 17 -0.12 -1.71 -6.44
CA ALA A 17 0.13 -0.28 -6.43
C ALA A 17 0.93 0.18 -5.19
N ALA A 18 0.62 -0.37 -4.01
CA ALA A 18 1.36 -0.08 -2.78
C ALA A 18 2.84 -0.53 -2.89
N LEU A 19 3.10 -1.75 -3.37
CA LEU A 19 4.45 -2.27 -3.57
C LEU A 19 5.24 -1.46 -4.61
N GLU A 20 4.61 -1.09 -5.73
CA GLU A 20 5.24 -0.29 -6.77
C GLU A 20 5.59 1.12 -6.29
N LEU A 21 4.70 1.77 -5.54
CA LEU A 21 4.97 3.06 -4.92
C LEU A 21 6.16 2.95 -3.96
N THR A 22 6.14 1.98 -3.03
CA THR A 22 7.22 1.80 -2.06
C THR A 22 8.56 1.57 -2.75
N ARG A 23 8.64 0.69 -3.75
CA ARG A 23 9.86 0.46 -4.52
C ARG A 23 10.37 1.72 -5.20
N ARG A 24 9.48 2.46 -5.86
CA ARG A 24 9.82 3.69 -6.57
C ARG A 24 10.39 4.75 -5.63
N GLU A 25 9.72 4.99 -4.51
CA GLU A 25 10.14 6.02 -3.55
C GLU A 25 11.41 5.61 -2.78
N MET A 26 11.57 4.32 -2.44
CA MET A 26 12.84 3.80 -1.90
C MET A 26 13.99 4.03 -2.87
N ALA A 27 13.80 3.73 -4.16
CA ALA A 27 14.81 3.99 -5.20
C ALA A 27 15.12 5.49 -5.38
N ALA A 28 14.14 6.36 -5.07
CA ALA A 28 14.33 7.81 -5.03
C ALA A 28 14.99 8.31 -3.73
N GLY A 29 15.33 7.42 -2.80
CA GLY A 29 15.98 7.76 -1.53
C GLY A 29 15.05 8.33 -0.46
N ARG A 30 13.73 8.19 -0.63
CA ARG A 30 12.76 8.60 0.39
C ARG A 30 12.85 7.69 1.61
N SER A 31 12.67 8.30 2.78
CA SER A 31 12.59 7.60 4.06
C SER A 31 11.25 6.86 4.22
N ARG A 32 11.22 5.89 5.15
CA ARG A 32 10.00 5.17 5.54
C ARG A 32 8.87 6.11 5.96
N ASP A 33 9.20 7.17 6.71
CA ASP A 33 8.19 8.13 7.20
C ASP A 33 7.58 8.95 6.05
N GLU A 34 8.38 9.33 5.05
CA GLU A 34 7.88 10.00 3.85
C GLU A 34 6.97 9.10 3.03
N ILE A 35 7.31 7.82 2.91
CA ILE A 35 6.51 6.86 2.14
C ILE A 35 5.18 6.57 2.85
N THR A 36 5.24 6.26 4.14
CA THR A 36 4.04 5.96 4.95
C THR A 36 3.14 7.17 5.21
N GLY A 37 3.64 8.38 4.95
CA GLY A 37 2.85 9.62 4.91
C GLY A 37 2.00 9.80 3.66
N THR A 38 2.05 8.87 2.70
CA THR A 38 1.18 8.90 1.51
C THR A 38 -0.29 8.78 1.91
N GLU A 39 -1.10 9.76 1.56
CA GLU A 39 -2.51 9.84 1.98
C GLU A 39 -3.46 9.01 1.12
N SER A 40 -3.12 8.78 -0.16
CA SER A 40 -3.93 7.99 -1.09
C SER A 40 -3.09 7.35 -2.19
N LEU A 41 -3.59 6.24 -2.75
CA LEU A 41 -3.10 5.65 -3.98
C LEU A 41 -4.05 6.04 -5.13
N PRO A 42 -3.53 6.49 -6.28
CA PRO A 42 -4.36 6.80 -7.44
C PRO A 42 -5.26 5.62 -7.84
N GLY A 43 -6.57 5.83 -7.91
CA GLY A 43 -7.57 4.80 -8.22
C GLY A 43 -8.02 3.95 -7.03
N PHE A 44 -7.53 4.23 -5.83
CA PHE A 44 -7.89 3.56 -4.57
C PHE A 44 -8.22 4.58 -3.47
N GLU A 45 -8.66 5.78 -3.83
CA GLU A 45 -9.00 6.86 -2.89
C GLU A 45 -10.09 6.44 -1.89
N ASP A 46 -10.98 5.55 -2.30
CA ASP A 46 -12.05 4.99 -1.45
C ASP A 46 -11.61 3.73 -0.67
N HIS A 47 -10.38 3.21 -0.89
CA HIS A 47 -9.86 2.03 -0.20
C HIS A 47 -9.31 2.42 1.18
N VAL A 48 -10.21 2.69 2.11
CA VAL A 48 -9.90 3.14 3.47
C VAL A 48 -10.20 2.08 4.51
N SER A 49 -9.35 1.98 5.52
CA SER A 49 -9.55 1.10 6.67
C SER A 49 -9.39 1.86 7.98
N PRO A 50 -10.30 1.66 8.97
CA PRO A 50 -10.15 2.27 10.29
C PRO A 50 -9.11 1.55 11.16
N PHE A 51 -8.63 0.38 10.74
CA PHE A 51 -7.63 -0.39 11.48
C PHE A 51 -6.23 0.05 11.04
N ALA A 52 -5.41 0.51 11.99
CA ALA A 52 -4.09 1.07 11.70
C ALA A 52 -3.21 0.15 10.82
N LEU A 53 -3.20 -1.16 11.11
CA LEU A 53 -2.44 -2.15 10.33
C LEU A 53 -2.91 -2.26 8.87
N LEU A 54 -4.20 -2.07 8.62
CA LEU A 54 -4.83 -2.20 7.30
C LEU A 54 -5.01 -0.85 6.59
N SER A 55 -4.66 0.26 7.24
CA SER A 55 -4.62 1.58 6.61
C SER A 55 -3.52 1.63 5.55
N LEU A 56 -3.60 2.58 4.61
CA LEU A 56 -2.55 2.75 3.60
C LEU A 56 -1.17 2.95 4.24
N SER A 57 -1.08 3.78 5.28
CA SER A 57 0.16 3.99 6.03
C SER A 57 0.71 2.69 6.63
N GLY A 58 -0.15 1.85 7.21
CA GLY A 58 0.22 0.53 7.74
C GLY A 58 0.71 -0.43 6.65
N VAL A 59 -0.01 -0.52 5.54
CA VAL A 59 0.35 -1.36 4.39
C VAL A 59 1.68 -0.92 3.78
N LEU A 60 1.91 0.38 3.61
CA LEU A 60 3.18 0.91 3.09
C LEU A 60 4.34 0.65 4.07
N GLY A 61 4.08 0.69 5.38
CA GLY A 61 5.07 0.37 6.41
C GLY A 61 5.54 -1.08 6.31
N VAL A 62 4.60 -2.01 6.19
CA VAL A 62 4.90 -3.44 5.97
C VAL A 62 5.63 -3.64 4.64
N ALA A 63 5.15 -3.02 3.55
CA ALA A 63 5.81 -3.12 2.25
C ALA A 63 7.26 -2.64 2.29
N TYR A 64 7.56 -1.56 3.02
CA TYR A 64 8.92 -1.06 3.18
C TYR A 64 9.81 -2.04 3.93
N GLU A 65 9.31 -2.60 5.04
CA GLU A 65 10.04 -3.57 5.88
C GLU A 65 10.41 -4.83 5.06
N GLU A 66 9.43 -5.43 4.39
CA GLU A 66 9.63 -6.63 3.56
C GLU A 66 10.60 -6.39 2.39
N LEU A 67 10.55 -5.21 1.76
CA LEU A 67 11.47 -4.85 0.67
C LEU A 67 12.88 -4.50 1.15
N ALA A 68 13.06 -4.11 2.40
CA ALA A 68 14.36 -3.81 2.99
C ALA A 68 15.05 -5.07 3.53
N GLU A 69 14.30 -6.12 3.86
CA GLU A 69 14.82 -7.42 4.33
C GLU A 69 15.23 -8.37 3.20
N GLY A 70 14.71 -8.17 1.97
CA GLY A 70 15.03 -8.94 0.76
C GLY A 70 16.24 -8.43 -0.03
#